data_AF-A0A7X7TD15-F1
#
_entry.id   AF-A0A7X7TD15-F1
#
_cell.length_a   1.000
_cell.length_b   1.000
_cell.length_c   1.000
_cell.angle_alpha   90.00
_cell.angle_beta   90.00
_cell.angle_gamma   90.00
#
_symmetry.space_group_name_H-M   'P 1'
#
loop_
_entity.id
_entity.type
_entity.pdbx_description
1 polymer ?
#
loop_
_entity_poly.entity_id
_entity_poly.type
_entity_poly.pdbx_seq_one_letter_code
_entity_poly.pdbx_strand_id
1 'polypeptide(L)'
;MEPINRESRTSVHFQLGLVIACPWTTESSRTVELQKAMLEQGLEFGQTNTRPGSFVLTRAESSHLQVKFETPGPQLTGIQVLANNPSYDVDLFCRDASAVLTAYRRIFPVEHLLLVQSTARIHHLYSSQAHAFQYLWESRLNQSGQDFRCLGNRPVAGGGLRLLIPPHAVGPEEPRSIEIRIESFLLEPRKLLVDTLFVWPKPKPFNADQKIEPEAFLQPVDQFASNEVWTFLTNPRSGETPA
;
A
#
# COMPACT_ATOMS: atom_id res chain seq x y z
N MET A 1 6.41 26.46 14.91
CA MET A 1 7.05 25.16 14.62
C MET A 1 5.97 24.21 14.12
N GLU A 2 6.23 23.46 13.05
CA GLU A 2 5.24 22.50 12.54
C GLU A 2 5.04 21.35 13.53
N PRO A 3 3.79 20.95 13.84
CA PRO A 3 3.51 19.91 14.84
C PRO A 3 3.94 18.51 14.38
N ILE A 4 3.93 18.27 13.07
CA ILE A 4 4.46 17.06 12.43
C ILE A 4 5.64 17.47 11.55
N ASN A 5 6.75 16.74 11.62
CA ASN A 5 7.93 16.98 10.79
C ASN A 5 7.81 16.24 9.46
N ARG A 6 7.61 16.97 8.35
CA ARG A 6 7.54 16.41 6.98
C ARG A 6 8.81 15.69 6.56
N GLU A 7 9.97 16.24 6.90
CA GLU A 7 11.28 15.72 6.51
C GLU A 7 11.60 14.39 7.18
N SER A 8 10.92 14.08 8.29
CA SER A 8 11.04 12.79 8.97
C SER A 8 10.24 11.65 8.32
N ARG A 9 9.63 11.89 7.16
CA ARG A 9 8.85 10.89 6.41
C ARG A 9 9.74 9.70 6.05
N THR A 10 9.36 8.53 6.54
CA THR A 10 9.94 7.25 6.10
C THR A 10 8.85 6.33 5.58
N SER A 11 9.11 5.66 4.46
CA SER A 11 8.22 4.62 3.95
C SER A 11 8.51 3.32 4.68
N VAL A 12 7.50 2.72 5.29
CA VAL A 12 7.64 1.48 6.08
C VAL A 12 6.95 0.30 5.41
N HIS A 13 6.15 0.55 4.39
CA HIS A 13 5.50 -0.51 3.61
C HIS A 13 5.12 -0.01 2.23
N PHE A 14 5.38 -0.84 1.22
CA PHE A 14 4.80 -0.71 -0.11
C PHE A 14 4.10 -2.02 -0.48
N GLN A 15 2.96 -1.93 -1.15
CA GLN A 15 2.28 -3.11 -1.66
C GLN A 15 1.56 -2.78 -2.97
N LEU A 16 1.69 -3.69 -3.93
CA LEU A 16 0.86 -3.78 -5.13
C LEU A 16 0.15 -5.13 -5.12
N GLY A 17 -1.17 -5.12 -5.28
CA GLY A 17 -1.99 -6.30 -5.41
C GLY A 17 -2.76 -6.29 -6.73
N LEU A 18 -2.77 -7.43 -7.44
CA LEU A 18 -3.54 -7.62 -8.66
C LEU A 18 -4.37 -8.89 -8.52
N VAL A 19 -5.61 -8.85 -8.99
CA VAL A 19 -6.46 -10.04 -9.16
C VAL A 19 -6.76 -10.18 -10.63
N ILE A 20 -6.40 -11.32 -11.20
CA ILE A 20 -6.44 -11.58 -12.63
C ILE A 20 -7.32 -12.80 -12.90
N ALA A 21 -8.17 -12.74 -13.93
CA ALA A 21 -8.95 -13.88 -14.39
C ALA A 21 -8.10 -14.81 -15.28
N CYS A 22 -7.16 -15.51 -14.64
CA CYS A 22 -6.38 -16.57 -15.23
C CYS A 22 -6.27 -17.69 -14.20
N PRO A 23 -6.55 -18.96 -14.54
CA PRO A 23 -6.29 -20.06 -13.63
C PRO A 23 -4.78 -20.17 -13.38
N TRP A 24 -4.41 -20.24 -12.11
CA TRP A 24 -3.06 -20.57 -11.65
C TRP A 24 -3.05 -21.99 -11.08
N THR A 25 -2.04 -22.78 -11.43
CA THR A 25 -1.78 -24.07 -10.79
C THR A 25 -0.45 -24.00 -10.04
N THR A 26 -0.40 -24.53 -8.83
CA THR A 26 0.83 -24.65 -8.03
C THR A 26 1.68 -25.85 -8.47
N GLU A 27 1.72 -26.13 -9.77
CA GLU A 27 2.56 -27.20 -10.33
C GLU A 27 4.03 -26.88 -10.07
N SER A 28 4.77 -27.85 -9.51
CA SER A 28 6.17 -27.67 -9.11
C SER A 28 7.04 -27.16 -10.26
N SER A 29 6.86 -27.71 -11.47
CA SER A 29 7.58 -27.27 -12.68
C SER A 29 7.39 -25.78 -12.98
N ARG A 30 6.14 -25.30 -12.98
CA ARG A 30 5.81 -23.89 -13.24
C ARG A 30 6.36 -22.96 -12.15
N THR A 31 6.33 -23.41 -10.89
CA THR A 31 6.91 -22.60 -9.80
C THR A 31 8.42 -22.43 -9.94
N VAL A 32 9.14 -23.46 -10.38
CA VAL A 32 10.59 -23.40 -10.66
C VAL A 32 10.88 -22.51 -11.87
N GLU A 33 10.09 -22.63 -12.94
CA GLU A 33 10.22 -21.76 -14.12
C GLU A 33 9.98 -20.29 -13.77
N LEU A 34 9.01 -20.01 -12.91
CA LEU A 34 8.73 -18.65 -12.44
C LEU A 34 9.88 -18.09 -11.59
N GLN A 35 10.44 -18.89 -10.68
CA GLN A 35 11.62 -18.48 -9.91
C GLN A 35 12.80 -18.17 -10.83
N LYS A 36 13.04 -19.03 -11.82
CA LYS A 36 14.10 -18.82 -12.81
C LYS A 36 13.85 -17.54 -13.61
N ALA A 37 12.61 -17.31 -14.06
CA ALA A 37 12.25 -16.10 -14.78
C ALA A 37 12.44 -14.83 -13.92
N MET A 38 12.12 -14.89 -12.62
CA MET A 38 12.38 -13.78 -11.68
C MET A 38 13.87 -13.53 -11.48
N LEU A 39 14.67 -14.59 -11.34
CA LEU A 39 16.12 -14.48 -11.24
C LEU A 39 16.73 -13.85 -12.50
N GLU A 40 16.23 -14.22 -13.69
CA GLU A 40 16.62 -13.61 -14.97
C GLU A 40 16.21 -12.12 -15.08
N GLN A 41 15.21 -11.68 -14.30
CA GLN A 41 14.87 -10.26 -14.14
C GLN A 41 15.65 -9.57 -13.00
N GLY A 42 16.63 -10.24 -12.39
CA GLY A 42 17.46 -9.70 -11.31
C GLY A 42 16.86 -9.81 -9.91
N LEU A 43 15.78 -10.59 -9.74
CA LEU A 43 15.16 -10.82 -8.43
C LEU A 43 15.61 -12.16 -7.84
N GLU A 44 16.46 -12.07 -6.82
CA GLU A 44 16.91 -13.24 -6.05
C GLU A 44 16.13 -13.36 -4.73
N PHE A 45 15.57 -14.54 -4.47
CA PHE A 45 14.79 -14.82 -3.26
C PHE A 45 15.47 -15.90 -2.43
N GLY A 46 15.73 -15.61 -1.16
CA GLY A 46 16.38 -16.55 -0.24
C GLY A 46 15.44 -17.62 0.32
N GLN A 47 14.12 -17.40 0.25
CA GLN A 47 13.12 -18.33 0.77
C GLN A 47 11.96 -18.51 -0.19
N THR A 48 11.47 -19.74 -0.26
CA THR A 48 10.27 -20.13 -1.01
C THR A 48 9.36 -20.96 -0.13
N ASN A 49 8.06 -20.66 -0.15
CA ASN A 49 7.04 -21.42 0.54
C ASN A 49 5.91 -21.76 -0.44
N THR A 50 5.69 -23.05 -0.67
CA THR A 50 4.61 -23.54 -1.53
C THR A 50 3.56 -24.23 -0.66
N ARG A 51 2.31 -23.82 -0.82
CA ARG A 51 1.14 -24.43 -0.18
C ARG A 51 0.08 -24.72 -1.25
N PRO A 52 -0.91 -25.58 -0.99
CA PRO A 52 -2.02 -25.76 -1.92
C PRO A 52 -2.67 -24.40 -2.25
N GLY A 53 -2.66 -24.01 -3.53
CA GLY A 53 -3.22 -22.73 -3.99
C GLY A 53 -2.44 -21.48 -3.61
N SER A 54 -1.21 -21.59 -3.08
CA SER A 54 -0.35 -20.42 -2.80
C SER A 54 1.13 -20.69 -3.00
N PHE A 55 1.84 -19.68 -3.50
CA PHE A 55 3.27 -19.71 -3.71
C PHE A 55 3.88 -18.38 -3.26
N VAL A 56 4.80 -18.41 -2.30
CA VAL A 56 5.39 -17.22 -1.69
C VAL A 56 6.90 -17.25 -1.84
N LEU A 57 7.47 -16.15 -2.29
CA LEU A 57 8.90 -15.91 -2.40
C LEU A 57 9.28 -14.75 -1.48
N THR A 58 10.34 -14.91 -0.69
CA THR A 58 10.80 -13.88 0.25
C THR A 58 12.30 -13.64 0.09
N ARG A 59 12.67 -12.36 -0.05
CA ARG A 59 14.04 -11.85 -0.04
C ARG A 59 14.20 -11.05 1.26
N ALA A 60 15.12 -11.48 2.14
CA ALA A 60 15.32 -10.84 3.44
C ALA A 60 16.39 -9.74 3.41
N GLU A 61 17.48 -9.95 2.65
CA GLU A 61 18.62 -9.03 2.58
C GLU A 61 18.47 -8.04 1.43
N SER A 62 19.19 -6.91 1.51
CA SER A 62 19.09 -5.68 0.67
C SER A 62 17.78 -4.89 0.81
N SER A 63 16.63 -5.58 0.91
CA SER A 63 15.30 -5.04 1.21
C SER A 63 14.33 -6.21 1.40
N HIS A 64 13.44 -6.13 2.40
CA HIS A 64 12.48 -7.22 2.65
C HIS A 64 11.37 -7.20 1.58
N LEU A 65 11.60 -7.88 0.47
CA LEU A 65 10.64 -8.05 -0.63
C LEU A 65 9.97 -9.41 -0.52
N GLN A 66 8.64 -9.42 -0.61
CA GLN A 66 7.85 -10.64 -0.69
C GLN A 66 6.95 -10.59 -1.92
N VAL A 67 6.91 -11.72 -2.62
CA VAL A 67 6.01 -11.92 -3.75
C VAL A 67 5.14 -13.13 -3.44
N LYS A 68 3.83 -12.96 -3.56
CA LYS A 68 2.85 -13.99 -3.27
C LYS A 68 1.91 -14.16 -4.45
N PHE A 69 1.77 -15.41 -4.86
CA PHE A 69 0.75 -15.87 -5.79
C PHE A 69 -0.26 -16.69 -4.99
N GLU A 70 -1.54 -16.44 -5.21
CA GLU A 70 -2.61 -17.19 -4.55
C GLU A 70 -3.83 -17.35 -5.46
N THR A 71 -4.69 -18.31 -5.13
CA THR A 71 -5.95 -18.54 -5.83
C THR A 71 -7.11 -18.01 -4.98
N PRO A 72 -7.50 -16.72 -5.09
CA PRO A 72 -8.56 -16.13 -4.26
C PRO A 72 -9.96 -16.68 -4.59
N GLY A 73 -10.10 -17.36 -5.73
CA GLY A 73 -11.35 -18.01 -6.16
C GLY A 73 -11.13 -18.84 -7.43
N PRO A 74 -12.17 -19.53 -7.91
CA PRO A 74 -12.09 -20.31 -9.15
C PRO A 74 -11.63 -19.45 -10.31
N GLN A 75 -10.62 -19.91 -11.06
CA GLN A 75 -10.06 -19.22 -12.24
C GLN A 75 -9.48 -17.83 -11.98
N LEU A 76 -9.24 -17.47 -10.72
CA LEU A 76 -8.60 -16.22 -10.35
C LEU A 76 -7.18 -16.47 -9.84
N THR A 77 -6.27 -15.59 -10.21
CA THR A 77 -4.91 -15.52 -9.65
C THR A 77 -4.75 -14.17 -8.96
N GLY A 78 -4.40 -14.20 -7.68
CA GLY A 78 -3.92 -13.06 -6.93
C GLY A 78 -2.39 -12.97 -7.05
N ILE A 79 -1.87 -11.81 -7.42
CA ILE A 79 -0.45 -11.49 -7.38
C ILE A 79 -0.27 -10.35 -6.38
N GLN A 80 0.57 -10.54 -5.38
CA GLN A 80 0.92 -9.52 -4.40
C GLN A 80 2.43 -9.34 -4.40
N VAL A 81 2.88 -8.11 -4.59
CA VAL A 81 4.27 -7.70 -4.38
C VAL A 81 4.26 -6.73 -3.21
N LEU A 82 5.05 -7.00 -2.19
CA LEU A 82 5.14 -6.13 -1.03
C LEU A 82 6.56 -5.98 -0.52
N ALA A 83 6.88 -4.80 -0.04
CA ALA A 83 8.14 -4.49 0.64
C ALA A 83 7.84 -3.99 2.05
N ASN A 84 8.50 -4.57 3.06
CA ASN A 84 8.39 -4.12 4.45
C ASN A 84 9.67 -3.41 4.86
N ASN A 85 9.53 -2.27 5.53
CA ASN A 85 10.63 -1.36 5.89
C ASN A 85 11.63 -1.18 4.74
N PRO A 86 11.16 -0.78 3.54
CA PRO A 86 12.03 -0.63 2.38
C PRO A 86 13.15 0.38 2.67
N SER A 87 14.37 0.03 2.29
CA SER A 87 15.54 0.91 2.30
C SER A 87 15.60 1.85 1.09
N TYR A 88 14.60 1.77 0.21
CA TYR A 88 14.50 2.46 -1.06
C TYR A 88 13.15 3.18 -1.23
N ASP A 89 13.03 3.98 -2.27
CA ASP A 89 11.81 4.71 -2.63
C ASP A 89 10.80 3.88 -3.43
N VAL A 90 9.66 4.51 -3.73
CA VAL A 90 8.58 3.90 -4.51
C VAL A 90 9.01 3.58 -5.95
N ASP A 91 9.95 4.32 -6.52
CA ASP A 91 10.42 4.10 -7.90
C ASP A 91 11.19 2.78 -8.02
N LEU A 92 12.11 2.52 -7.08
CA LEU A 92 12.82 1.26 -7.01
C LEU A 92 11.87 0.09 -6.72
N PHE A 93 10.86 0.29 -5.87
CA PHE A 93 9.81 -0.71 -5.66
C PHE A 93 9.02 -1.01 -6.94
N CYS A 94 8.69 0.01 -7.74
CA CYS A 94 7.99 -0.19 -9.01
C CYS A 94 8.83 -1.00 -10.01
N ARG A 95 10.16 -0.87 -9.99
CA ARG A 95 11.06 -1.72 -10.79
C ARG A 95 11.02 -3.18 -10.34
N ASP A 96 11.07 -3.44 -9.03
CA ASP A 96 10.93 -4.79 -8.46
C ASP A 96 9.56 -5.40 -8.86
N ALA A 97 8.47 -4.65 -8.70
CA ALA A 97 7.14 -5.09 -9.10
C ALA A 97 7.04 -5.34 -10.62
N SER A 98 7.66 -4.50 -11.45
CA SER A 98 7.68 -4.66 -12.91
C SER A 98 8.41 -5.94 -13.33
N ALA A 99 9.53 -6.25 -12.68
CA ALA A 99 10.27 -7.48 -12.89
C ALA A 99 9.42 -8.71 -12.54
N VAL A 100 8.67 -8.67 -11.42
CA VAL A 100 7.74 -9.74 -11.05
C VAL A 100 6.66 -9.94 -12.11
N LEU A 101 6.00 -8.87 -12.55
CA LEU A 101 4.91 -8.95 -13.53
C LEU A 101 5.42 -9.40 -14.90
N THR A 102 6.63 -9.00 -15.28
CA THR A 102 7.30 -9.44 -16.51
C THR A 102 7.62 -10.94 -16.46
N ALA A 103 8.19 -11.41 -15.34
CA ALA A 103 8.46 -12.84 -15.13
C ALA A 103 7.17 -13.66 -15.15
N TYR A 104 6.11 -13.19 -14.50
CA TYR A 104 4.80 -13.84 -14.50
C TYR A 104 4.24 -13.99 -15.92
N ARG A 105 4.20 -12.90 -16.70
CA ARG A 105 3.67 -12.92 -18.07
C ARG A 105 4.43 -13.86 -19.00
N ARG A 106 5.74 -14.02 -18.79
CA ARG A 106 6.57 -14.92 -19.59
C ARG A 106 6.18 -16.39 -19.38
N ILE A 107 5.87 -16.78 -18.14
CA ILE A 107 5.51 -18.16 -17.80
C ILE A 107 4.02 -18.43 -18.06
N PHE A 108 3.18 -17.42 -17.93
CA PHE A 108 1.74 -17.51 -18.15
C PHE A 108 1.32 -16.58 -19.30
N PRO A 109 1.71 -16.90 -20.55
CA PRO A 109 1.28 -16.13 -21.70
C PRO A 109 -0.23 -16.35 -21.90
N VAL A 110 -1.00 -15.28 -21.77
CA VAL A 110 -2.42 -15.26 -22.12
C VAL A 110 -2.61 -14.13 -23.12
N GLU A 111 -3.23 -14.44 -24.26
CA GLU A 111 -3.50 -13.44 -25.31
C GLU A 111 -4.40 -12.30 -24.79
N HIS A 112 -5.37 -12.67 -23.94
CA HIS A 112 -6.32 -11.77 -23.32
C HIS A 112 -6.35 -11.99 -21.81
N LEU A 113 -5.77 -11.05 -21.07
CA LEU A 113 -5.74 -11.05 -19.62
C LEU A 113 -6.79 -10.07 -19.09
N LEU A 114 -7.69 -10.52 -18.22
CA LEU A 114 -8.63 -9.62 -17.54
C LEU A 114 -8.11 -9.32 -16.14
N LEU A 115 -7.63 -8.08 -15.93
CA LEU A 115 -7.35 -7.57 -14.59
C LEU A 115 -8.68 -7.24 -13.94
N VAL A 116 -9.09 -8.03 -12.95
CA VAL A 116 -10.38 -7.89 -12.25
C VAL A 116 -10.34 -6.73 -11.25
N GLN A 117 -9.24 -6.63 -10.51
CA GLN A 117 -9.04 -5.62 -9.48
C GLN A 117 -7.55 -5.33 -9.33
N SER A 118 -7.19 -4.08 -9.05
CA SER A 118 -5.87 -3.73 -8.55
C SER A 118 -5.95 -2.94 -7.24
N THR A 119 -4.93 -3.09 -6.42
CA THR A 119 -4.76 -2.40 -5.14
C THR A 119 -3.33 -1.89 -5.02
N ALA A 120 -3.16 -0.70 -4.48
CA ALA A 120 -1.85 -0.15 -4.18
C ALA A 120 -1.89 0.50 -2.80
N ARG A 121 -0.89 0.20 -1.96
CA ARG A 121 -0.84 0.63 -0.56
C ARG A 121 0.53 1.14 -0.20
N ILE A 122 0.57 2.27 0.49
CA ILE A 122 1.81 2.86 1.00
C ILE A 122 1.60 3.24 2.46
N HIS A 123 2.56 2.86 3.32
CA HIS A 123 2.63 3.33 4.70
C HIS A 123 3.78 4.30 4.87
N HIS A 124 3.47 5.47 5.37
CA HIS A 124 4.43 6.48 5.78
C HIS A 124 4.44 6.64 7.30
N LEU A 125 5.61 6.80 7.87
CA LEU A 125 5.80 7.16 9.26
C LEU A 125 6.32 8.59 9.33
N TYR A 126 5.70 9.40 10.19
CA TYR A 126 6.13 10.77 10.47
C TYR A 126 6.44 10.94 11.94
N SER A 127 7.35 11.84 12.26
CA SER A 127 7.63 12.25 13.64
C SER A 127 6.79 13.48 13.99
N SER A 128 6.21 13.45 15.18
CA SER A 128 5.42 14.52 15.78
C SER A 128 6.20 15.13 16.95
N GLN A 129 6.07 16.43 17.17
CA GLN A 129 6.68 17.10 18.31
C GLN A 129 6.04 16.68 19.64
N ALA A 130 4.72 16.48 19.60
CA ALA A 130 3.90 16.02 20.72
C ALA A 130 3.41 14.58 20.49
N HIS A 131 2.64 14.04 21.44
CA HIS A 131 1.96 12.77 21.27
C HIS A 131 1.08 12.80 20.01
N ALA A 132 1.31 11.89 19.06
CA ALA A 132 0.68 11.91 17.75
C ALA A 132 -0.85 11.85 17.83
N PHE A 133 -1.39 11.03 18.74
CA PHE A 133 -2.84 10.98 18.96
C PHE A 133 -3.40 12.28 19.54
N GLN A 134 -2.70 12.89 20.49
CA GLN A 134 -3.11 14.16 21.07
C GLN A 134 -3.16 15.24 19.99
N TYR A 135 -2.14 15.29 19.12
CA TYR A 135 -2.14 16.18 17.96
C TYR A 135 -3.36 15.93 17.07
N LEU A 136 -3.63 14.67 16.68
CA LEU A 136 -4.77 14.34 15.84
C LEU A 136 -6.10 14.77 16.48
N TRP A 137 -6.30 14.44 17.76
CA TRP A 137 -7.56 14.66 18.45
C TRP A 137 -7.78 16.14 18.79
N GLU A 138 -6.83 16.74 19.51
CA GLU A 138 -6.98 18.08 20.07
C GLU A 138 -6.64 19.15 19.04
N SER A 139 -5.51 19.04 18.34
CA SER A 139 -5.09 20.09 17.41
C SER A 139 -5.79 19.97 16.06
N ARG A 140 -5.85 18.76 15.50
CA ARG A 140 -6.33 18.58 14.13
C ARG A 140 -7.85 18.46 14.04
N LEU A 141 -8.50 17.72 14.95
CA LEU A 141 -9.96 17.57 14.97
C LEU A 141 -10.67 18.58 15.87
N ASN A 142 -9.91 19.39 16.62
CA ASN A 142 -10.43 20.37 17.59
C ASN A 142 -11.39 19.74 18.60
N GLN A 143 -11.06 18.54 19.08
CA GLN A 143 -11.83 17.83 20.09
C GLN A 143 -11.22 18.02 21.48
N SER A 144 -12.00 17.85 22.54
CA SER A 144 -11.48 18.00 23.90
C SER A 144 -10.86 16.70 24.37
N GLY A 145 -9.67 16.74 24.97
CA GLY A 145 -9.14 15.58 25.70
C GLY A 145 -10.06 15.14 26.86
N GLN A 146 -10.94 16.03 27.35
CA GLN A 146 -11.91 15.71 28.39
C GLN A 146 -13.03 14.78 27.89
N ASP A 147 -13.24 14.68 26.58
CA ASP A 147 -14.26 13.79 26.00
C ASP A 147 -13.99 12.33 26.39
N PHE A 148 -12.72 11.97 26.63
CA PHE A 148 -12.34 10.63 27.10
C PHE A 148 -12.73 10.31 28.55
N ARG A 149 -13.21 11.29 29.35
CA ARG A 149 -13.73 11.00 30.70
C ARG A 149 -14.90 10.02 30.68
N CYS A 150 -15.68 9.98 29.60
CA CYS A 150 -16.75 9.01 29.41
C CYS A 150 -16.25 7.55 29.42
N LEU A 151 -14.95 7.33 29.19
CA LEU A 151 -14.29 6.02 29.25
C LEU A 151 -13.78 5.66 30.66
N GLY A 152 -14.36 6.27 31.70
CA GLY A 152 -14.09 5.93 33.10
C GLY A 152 -12.81 6.54 33.66
N ASN A 153 -12.47 7.78 33.26
CA ASN A 153 -11.30 8.54 33.72
C ASN A 153 -9.94 7.86 33.50
N ARG A 154 -9.85 6.92 32.55
CA ARG A 154 -8.57 6.28 32.18
C ARG A 154 -7.86 7.09 31.11
N PRO A 155 -6.52 7.23 31.16
CA PRO A 155 -5.78 7.92 30.10
C PRO A 155 -5.84 7.10 28.81
N VAL A 156 -6.17 7.76 27.70
CA VAL A 156 -6.15 7.15 26.37
C VAL A 156 -4.73 7.22 25.82
N ALA A 157 -4.10 6.07 25.62
CA ALA A 157 -2.70 5.96 25.20
C ALA A 157 -2.47 6.08 23.69
N GLY A 158 -3.55 6.10 22.89
CA GLY A 158 -3.45 6.19 21.45
C GLY A 158 -4.80 6.04 20.75
N GLY A 159 -4.76 6.24 19.45
CA GLY A 159 -5.93 6.15 18.58
C GLY A 159 -5.61 6.69 17.19
N GLY A 160 -6.65 6.90 16.40
CA GLY A 160 -6.48 7.37 15.04
C GLY A 160 -7.79 7.67 14.32
N LEU A 161 -7.65 7.91 13.02
CA LEU A 161 -8.72 8.19 12.09
C LEU A 161 -8.70 7.18 10.96
N ARG A 162 -9.88 6.73 10.56
CA ARG A 162 -10.08 5.94 9.35
C ARG A 162 -11.08 6.67 8.47
N LEU A 163 -10.64 7.01 7.26
CA LEU A 163 -11.45 7.69 6.26
C LEU A 163 -11.59 6.76 5.06
N LEU A 164 -12.83 6.55 4.64
CA LEU A 164 -13.16 5.78 3.44
C LEU A 164 -13.81 6.72 2.43
N ILE A 165 -13.14 6.89 1.29
CA ILE A 165 -13.65 7.64 0.15
C ILE A 165 -14.18 6.59 -0.85
N PRO A 166 -15.49 6.56 -1.12
CA PRO A 166 -16.08 5.60 -2.05
C PRO A 166 -15.55 5.83 -3.48
N PRO A 167 -15.68 4.84 -4.38
CA PRO A 167 -15.23 4.99 -5.76
C PRO A 167 -15.80 6.23 -6.43
N HIS A 168 -14.92 7.17 -6.77
CA HIS A 168 -15.27 8.41 -7.45
C HIS A 168 -14.21 8.74 -8.50
N ALA A 169 -14.64 9.17 -9.68
CA ALA A 169 -13.75 9.67 -10.72
C ALA A 169 -13.54 11.17 -10.54
N VAL A 170 -12.29 11.62 -10.56
CA VAL A 170 -11.96 13.05 -10.62
C VAL A 170 -11.51 13.36 -12.05
N GLY A 171 -12.35 14.06 -12.79
CA GLY A 171 -12.09 14.38 -14.20
C GLY A 171 -12.03 13.12 -15.10
N PRO A 172 -10.99 12.94 -15.93
CA PRO A 172 -10.87 11.80 -16.83
C PRO A 172 -10.29 10.53 -16.15
N GLU A 173 -9.93 10.60 -14.87
CA GLU A 173 -9.35 9.47 -14.15
C GLU A 173 -10.36 8.34 -13.93
N GLU A 174 -9.85 7.12 -13.80
CA GLU A 174 -10.69 5.98 -13.45
C GLU A 174 -11.19 6.09 -12.00
N PRO A 175 -12.46 5.73 -11.74
CA PRO A 175 -12.96 5.63 -10.38
C PRO A 175 -12.12 4.69 -9.53
N ARG A 176 -11.73 5.16 -8.34
CA ARG A 176 -11.02 4.38 -7.32
C ARG A 176 -11.58 4.70 -5.94
N SER A 177 -11.65 3.70 -5.07
CA SER A 177 -11.87 3.96 -3.64
C SER A 177 -10.54 4.22 -2.97
N ILE A 178 -10.55 5.11 -1.99
CA ILE A 178 -9.37 5.47 -1.20
C ILE A 178 -9.69 5.21 0.26
N GLU A 179 -8.86 4.41 0.91
CA GLU A 179 -8.87 4.27 2.37
C GLU A 179 -7.63 4.94 2.95
N ILE A 180 -7.84 5.80 3.94
CA ILE A 180 -6.77 6.48 4.67
C ILE A 180 -6.90 6.09 6.13
N ARG A 181 -5.81 5.61 6.71
CA ARG A 181 -5.72 5.32 8.14
C ARG A 181 -4.55 6.10 8.75
N ILE A 182 -4.85 6.86 9.79
CA ILE A 182 -3.93 7.80 10.41
C ILE A 182 -3.90 7.50 11.91
N GLU A 183 -2.82 6.91 12.41
CA GLU A 183 -2.78 6.33 13.75
C GLU A 183 -1.51 6.73 14.50
N SER A 184 -1.63 6.96 15.81
CA SER A 184 -0.45 7.05 16.67
C SER A 184 0.20 5.68 16.81
N PHE A 185 1.51 5.61 16.64
CA PHE A 185 2.24 4.37 16.86
C PHE A 185 2.41 4.11 18.37
N LEU A 186 1.79 3.05 18.89
CA LEU A 186 1.74 2.83 20.34
C LEU A 186 3.12 2.63 20.99
N LEU A 187 4.06 2.01 20.27
CA LEU A 187 5.43 1.81 20.77
C LEU A 187 6.25 3.10 20.79
N GLU A 188 5.95 4.04 19.89
CA GLU A 188 6.59 5.36 19.85
C GLU A 188 5.50 6.42 19.71
N PRO A 189 4.94 6.94 20.83
CA PRO A 189 3.77 7.81 20.79
C PRO A 189 3.96 9.12 20.01
N ARG A 190 5.21 9.50 19.70
CA ARG A 190 5.57 10.63 18.85
C ARG A 190 5.66 10.27 17.37
N LYS A 191 5.33 9.05 16.97
CA LYS A 191 5.26 8.62 15.58
C LYS A 191 3.82 8.53 15.13
N LEU A 192 3.59 9.02 13.92
CA LEU A 192 2.31 9.01 13.25
C LEU A 192 2.40 8.11 12.02
N LEU A 193 1.65 7.02 12.01
CA LEU A 193 1.50 6.12 10.88
C LEU A 193 0.39 6.65 9.98
N VAL A 194 0.69 6.82 8.70
CA VAL A 194 -0.25 7.20 7.64
C VAL A 194 -0.25 6.10 6.59
N ASP A 195 -1.35 5.41 6.49
CA ASP A 195 -1.58 4.28 5.60
C ASP A 195 -2.61 4.70 4.55
N THR A 196 -2.18 4.71 3.29
CA THR A 196 -3.00 5.10 2.14
C THR A 196 -3.15 3.90 1.22
N LEU A 197 -4.40 3.49 0.97
CA LEU A 197 -4.75 2.37 0.12
C LEU A 197 -5.69 2.84 -0.98
N PHE A 198 -5.31 2.61 -2.23
CA PHE A 198 -6.20 2.76 -3.38
C PHE A 198 -6.65 1.39 -3.87
N VAL A 199 -7.93 1.31 -4.28
CA VAL A 199 -8.50 0.14 -4.94
C VAL A 199 -9.21 0.58 -6.20
N TRP A 200 -8.85 -0.03 -7.34
CA TRP A 200 -9.52 0.15 -8.61
C TRP A 200 -10.44 -1.04 -8.85
N PRO A 201 -11.77 -0.86 -8.71
CA PRO A 201 -12.73 -1.97 -8.73
C PRO A 201 -13.16 -2.37 -10.15
N LYS A 202 -12.79 -1.59 -11.17
CA LYS A 202 -13.27 -1.79 -12.54
C LYS A 202 -12.35 -2.78 -13.28
N PRO A 203 -12.90 -3.88 -13.84
CA PRO A 203 -12.12 -4.81 -14.62
C PRO A 203 -11.56 -4.16 -15.91
N LYS A 204 -10.33 -4.52 -16.26
CA LYS A 204 -9.62 -4.04 -17.45
C LYS A 204 -9.06 -5.18 -18.29
N PRO A 205 -9.37 -5.24 -19.59
CA PRO A 205 -8.70 -6.16 -20.49
C PRO A 205 -7.27 -5.66 -20.79
N PHE A 206 -6.33 -6.59 -20.85
CA PHE A 206 -4.96 -6.40 -21.29
C PHE A 206 -4.67 -7.38 -22.42
N ASN A 207 -4.13 -6.87 -23.52
CA ASN A 207 -3.65 -7.68 -24.63
C ASN A 207 -2.23 -8.20 -24.36
N ALA A 208 -1.79 -9.17 -25.18
CA ALA A 208 -0.46 -9.78 -25.11
C ALA A 208 0.70 -8.76 -25.12
N ASP A 209 0.55 -7.63 -25.81
CA ASP A 209 1.60 -6.60 -25.93
C ASP A 209 1.51 -5.49 -24.88
N GLN A 210 0.39 -5.38 -24.16
CA GLN A 210 0.18 -4.32 -23.17
C GLN A 210 0.79 -4.71 -21.83
N LYS A 211 1.75 -3.94 -21.32
CA LYS A 211 2.32 -4.15 -19.99
C LYS A 211 1.40 -3.63 -18.88
N ILE A 212 1.46 -4.29 -17.72
CA ILE A 212 0.87 -3.77 -16.49
C ILE A 212 1.99 -3.00 -15.79
N GLU A 213 1.91 -1.67 -15.82
CA GLU A 213 2.92 -0.77 -15.26
C GLU A 213 2.59 -0.47 -13.78
N PRO A 214 3.38 -0.95 -12.80
CA PRO A 214 3.17 -0.68 -11.37
C PRO A 214 3.08 0.80 -11.00
N GLU A 215 3.84 1.65 -11.69
CA GLU A 215 3.92 3.09 -11.49
C GLU A 215 2.54 3.74 -11.64
N ALA A 216 1.72 3.25 -12.57
CA ALA A 216 0.36 3.75 -12.80
C ALA A 216 -0.57 3.56 -11.59
N PHE A 217 -0.23 2.65 -10.67
CA PHE A 217 -0.98 2.41 -9.45
C PHE A 217 -0.31 3.03 -8.22
N LEU A 218 1.02 2.94 -8.09
CA LEU A 218 1.73 3.38 -6.89
C LEU A 218 2.01 4.88 -6.85
N GLN A 219 2.33 5.51 -7.99
CA GLN A 219 2.61 6.95 -8.04
C GLN A 219 1.42 7.80 -7.59
N PRO A 220 0.17 7.53 -8.03
CA PRO A 220 -0.99 8.27 -7.55
C PRO A 220 -1.20 8.12 -6.03
N VAL A 221 -0.88 6.95 -5.46
CA VAL A 221 -0.98 6.73 -4.00
C VAL A 221 0.06 7.57 -3.28
N ASP A 222 1.32 7.55 -3.73
CA ASP A 222 2.40 8.32 -3.10
C ASP A 222 2.13 9.82 -3.19
N GLN A 223 1.72 10.31 -4.36
CA GLN A 223 1.38 11.71 -4.58
C GLN A 223 0.21 12.13 -3.67
N PHE A 224 -0.84 11.32 -3.60
CA PHE A 224 -2.00 11.61 -2.75
C PHE A 224 -1.64 11.64 -1.26
N ALA A 225 -0.84 10.68 -0.82
CA ALA A 225 -0.34 10.63 0.55
C ALA A 225 0.55 11.84 0.87
N SER A 226 1.37 12.26 -0.09
CA SER A 226 2.37 13.33 0.07
C SER A 226 1.78 14.74 -0.01
N ASN A 227 0.63 14.90 -0.67
CA ASN A 227 0.03 16.19 -0.93
C ASN A 227 -1.31 16.33 -0.19
N GLU A 228 -2.35 15.61 -0.59
CA GLU A 228 -3.70 15.75 -0.05
C GLU A 228 -3.78 15.29 1.40
N VAL A 229 -3.22 14.11 1.73
CA VAL A 229 -3.23 13.62 3.11
C VAL A 229 -2.34 14.49 4.00
N TRP A 230 -1.17 14.91 3.50
CA TRP A 230 -0.31 15.85 4.22
C TRP A 230 -1.00 17.19 4.49
N THR A 231 -1.66 17.76 3.48
CA THR A 231 -2.43 19.00 3.58
C THR A 231 -3.57 18.83 4.57
N PHE A 232 -4.29 17.70 4.48
CA PHE A 232 -5.30 17.35 5.46
C PHE A 232 -4.69 17.33 6.85
N LEU A 233 -3.52 16.75 7.07
CA LEU A 233 -2.92 16.62 8.39
C LEU A 233 -2.43 17.93 8.99
N THR A 234 -1.97 18.87 8.18
CA THR A 234 -1.22 20.06 8.65
C THR A 234 -1.98 21.38 8.52
N ASN A 235 -2.94 21.49 7.61
CA ASN A 235 -3.70 22.73 7.51
C ASN A 235 -4.72 22.84 8.67
N PRO A 236 -4.67 23.93 9.47
CA PRO A 236 -5.74 24.22 10.39
C PRO A 236 -7.03 24.44 9.60
N ARG A 237 -8.19 24.06 10.17
CA ARG A 237 -9.49 24.35 9.55
C ARG A 237 -9.57 25.86 9.30
N SER A 238 -9.66 26.25 8.03
CA SER A 238 -9.99 27.62 7.61
C SER A 238 -11.44 27.91 8.03
N GLY A 239 -11.61 28.34 9.28
CA GLY A 239 -12.92 28.63 9.87
C GLY A 239 -12.88 29.47 11.15
N GLU A 240 -11.73 29.68 11.78
CA GLU A 240 -11.61 30.56 12.94
C GLU A 240 -10.49 31.56 12.72
N THR A 241 -10.86 32.75 12.24
CA THR A 241 -10.12 33.97 12.60
C THR A 241 -10.25 34.10 14.12
N PRO A 242 -9.16 34.12 14.90
CA PRO A 242 -9.28 34.45 16.32
C PRO A 242 -9.78 35.89 16.43
N ALA A 243 -10.90 36.06 17.12
CA ALA A 243 -11.38 37.36 17.59
C ALA A 243 -10.49 37.89 18.72
#